data_AF-A0A7J6LH32-F1
#
_entry.id   AF-A0A7J6LH32-F1
#
_cell.length_a   1.000
_cell.length_b   1.000
_cell.length_c   1.000
_cell.angle_alpha   90.00
_cell.angle_beta   90.00
_cell.angle_gamma   90.00
#
_symmetry.space_group_name_H-M   'P 1'
#
loop_
_entity.id
_entity.type
_entity.pdbx_description
1 polymer ?
#
loop_
_entity_poly.entity_id
_entity_poly.type
_entity_poly.pdbx_seq_one_letter_code
_entity_poly.pdbx_strand_id
1 'polypeptide(L)'
;MLKAPTGCGGDPWEGGKGDLLPLNQQTFMKEGPIVATYSRGQTIEIDMHLTVHHWGHFEFRVCEGGLSGEKYSTQKAGQDCLNKNLLVRPDPKTRTECRNAKTIDASNYDCQPLDAAHPERWYLPPRSYGTDGMNYKMKFKLPDNLTCNPCTMQWNWITGNSCLVEGYKEYFAKFKKEYPSLDSSWDQSNSPKDSCDVARNGEQFWNCADIKIE
;
A
#
# COMPACT_ATOMS: atom_id res chain seq x y z
N MET A 1 0.62 4.95 -16.82
CA MET A 1 1.63 3.88 -16.67
C MET A 1 2.70 4.40 -15.73
N LEU A 2 2.65 4.06 -14.45
CA LEU A 2 3.77 4.32 -13.53
C LEU A 2 4.80 3.22 -13.78
N LYS A 3 5.96 3.60 -14.31
CA LYS A 3 7.14 2.74 -14.38
C LYS A 3 7.72 2.70 -12.97
N ALA A 4 7.69 1.56 -12.31
CA ALA A 4 8.47 1.35 -11.09
C ALA A 4 9.97 1.45 -11.45
N PRO A 5 10.75 2.31 -10.77
CA PRO A 5 12.17 2.07 -10.64
C PRO A 5 12.35 0.90 -9.66
N THR A 6 13.04 -0.15 -10.11
CA THR A 6 13.77 -1.14 -9.28
C THR A 6 13.00 -2.16 -8.42
N GLY A 7 13.74 -3.24 -8.14
CA GLY A 7 13.54 -4.33 -7.17
C GLY A 7 12.28 -5.21 -7.15
N CYS A 8 11.17 -4.87 -7.81
CA CYS A 8 9.89 -5.55 -7.54
C CYS A 8 9.20 -6.17 -8.73
N GLY A 9 8.61 -7.34 -8.47
CA GLY A 9 7.83 -8.18 -9.38
C GLY A 9 6.54 -7.56 -9.94
N GLY A 10 6.52 -6.24 -10.21
CA GLY A 10 5.55 -5.59 -11.09
C GLY A 10 5.79 -5.90 -12.57
N ASP A 11 6.47 -7.00 -12.89
CA ASP A 11 6.67 -7.45 -14.26
C ASP A 11 5.31 -7.76 -14.89
N PRO A 12 5.15 -7.49 -16.20
CA PRO A 12 3.88 -7.71 -16.87
C PRO A 12 3.53 -9.20 -16.80
N TRP A 13 2.48 -9.50 -16.01
CA TRP A 13 1.72 -10.74 -16.04
C TRP A 13 2.44 -11.98 -15.46
N GLU A 14 2.27 -12.20 -14.14
CA GLU A 14 2.58 -13.48 -13.47
C GLU A 14 1.78 -14.69 -14.02
N GLY A 15 0.83 -14.47 -14.95
CA GLY A 15 0.05 -15.52 -15.64
C GLY A 15 0.44 -15.75 -17.11
N GLY A 16 1.55 -15.17 -17.57
CA GLY A 16 1.96 -15.19 -18.98
C GLY A 16 2.54 -16.52 -19.38
N LYS A 17 2.05 -17.08 -20.49
CA LYS A 17 2.60 -18.29 -21.11
C LYS A 17 4.03 -18.10 -21.68
N GLY A 18 4.77 -17.09 -21.25
CA GLY A 18 6.17 -16.89 -21.58
C GLY A 18 7.01 -17.13 -20.34
N ASP A 19 8.07 -17.92 -20.47
CA ASP A 19 9.02 -18.12 -19.38
C ASP A 19 9.60 -16.76 -18.99
N LEU A 20 9.34 -16.33 -17.75
CA LEU A 20 10.03 -15.17 -17.19
C LEU A 20 11.53 -15.47 -17.23
N LEU A 21 12.33 -14.46 -17.58
CA LEU A 21 13.77 -14.56 -17.40
C LEU A 21 14.07 -14.89 -15.93
N PRO A 22 15.17 -15.61 -15.64
CA PRO A 22 15.68 -15.74 -14.29
C PRO A 22 15.72 -14.37 -13.58
N LEU A 23 15.40 -14.31 -12.29
CA LEU A 23 15.25 -13.05 -11.55
C LEU A 23 16.46 -12.13 -11.66
N ASN A 24 17.67 -12.68 -11.63
CA ASN A 24 18.92 -11.92 -11.80
C ASN A 24 19.07 -11.27 -13.18
N GLN A 25 18.29 -11.69 -14.16
CA GLN A 25 18.23 -11.12 -15.52
C GLN A 25 17.02 -10.20 -15.72
N GLN A 26 16.06 -10.17 -14.78
CA GLN A 26 14.92 -9.27 -14.87
C GLN A 26 15.35 -7.82 -14.63
N THR A 27 14.94 -6.94 -15.53
CA THR A 27 15.31 -5.52 -15.52
C THR A 27 14.95 -4.83 -14.21
N PHE A 28 13.81 -5.18 -13.64
CA PHE A 28 13.26 -4.54 -12.45
C PHE A 28 13.53 -5.32 -11.16
N MET A 29 14.39 -6.35 -11.17
CA MET A 29 14.83 -7.07 -9.96
C MET A 29 16.28 -6.75 -9.61
N LYS A 30 16.63 -5.46 -9.70
CA LYS A 30 17.95 -4.91 -9.38
C LYS A 30 17.79 -3.78 -8.39
N GLU A 31 18.71 -3.68 -7.43
CA GLU A 31 18.77 -2.57 -6.48
C GLU A 31 19.12 -1.27 -7.21
N GLY A 32 18.42 -0.19 -6.83
CA GLY A 32 18.66 1.17 -7.26
C GLY A 32 19.43 2.00 -6.23
N PRO A 33 19.64 3.29 -6.51
CA PRO A 33 20.18 4.21 -5.53
C PRO A 33 19.21 4.38 -4.35
N ILE A 34 19.75 4.63 -3.16
CA ILE A 34 18.96 5.01 -1.98
C ILE A 34 18.26 6.34 -2.25
N VAL A 35 16.93 6.35 -2.28
CA VAL A 35 16.13 7.56 -2.55
C VAL A 35 15.69 8.30 -1.30
N ALA A 36 15.74 7.65 -0.13
CA ALA A 36 15.40 8.25 1.16
C ALA A 36 16.11 7.55 2.32
N THR A 37 16.37 8.28 3.41
CA THR A 37 16.88 7.75 4.68
C THR A 37 15.90 8.10 5.80
N TYR A 38 15.56 7.12 6.62
CA TYR A 38 14.62 7.25 7.73
C TYR A 38 15.25 6.75 9.03
N SER A 39 14.68 7.18 10.16
CA SER A 39 15.00 6.59 11.45
C SER A 39 14.13 5.36 11.73
N ARG A 40 14.68 4.35 12.41
CA ARG A 40 13.88 3.22 12.91
C ARG A 40 12.72 3.69 13.79
N GLY A 41 11.56 3.06 13.67
CA GLY A 41 10.34 3.46 14.40
C GLY A 41 9.67 4.76 13.93
N GLN A 42 10.26 5.46 12.95
CA GLN A 42 9.71 6.72 12.44
C GLN A 42 8.33 6.51 11.81
N THR A 43 7.40 7.42 12.10
CA THR A 43 6.20 7.59 11.27
C THR A 43 6.56 8.43 10.06
N ILE A 44 6.49 7.84 8.88
CA ILE A 44 6.79 8.47 7.61
C ILE A 44 5.50 8.92 6.90
N GLU A 45 5.59 10.03 6.17
CA GLU A 45 4.55 10.44 5.21
C GLU A 45 4.98 9.99 3.82
N ILE A 46 4.09 9.30 3.12
CA ILE A 46 4.31 8.81 1.77
C ILE A 46 3.38 9.58 0.83
N ASP A 47 3.95 10.13 -0.23
CA ASP A 47 3.23 10.80 -1.31
C ASP A 47 2.94 9.80 -2.44
N MET A 48 1.68 9.70 -2.87
CA MET A 48 1.26 8.83 -3.95
C MET A 48 0.53 9.61 -5.03
N HIS A 49 1.03 9.54 -6.27
CA HIS A 49 0.35 10.07 -7.43
C HIS A 49 -0.33 8.94 -8.20
N LEU A 50 -1.65 8.99 -8.32
CA LEU A 50 -2.38 8.07 -9.20
C LEU A 50 -2.66 8.69 -10.56
N THR A 51 -2.54 7.88 -11.61
CA THR A 51 -3.02 8.26 -12.96
C THR A 51 -4.42 7.73 -13.27
N VAL A 52 -4.90 6.75 -12.49
CA VAL A 52 -6.23 6.15 -12.59
C VAL A 52 -6.76 5.81 -11.18
N HIS A 53 -8.07 5.81 -10.99
CA HIS A 53 -8.70 5.58 -9.69
C HIS A 53 -9.59 4.34 -9.73
N HIS A 54 -9.07 3.21 -9.25
CA HIS A 54 -9.77 1.92 -9.20
C HIS A 54 -10.22 1.54 -7.79
N TRP A 55 -10.36 2.54 -6.88
CA TRP A 55 -10.68 2.32 -5.47
C TRP A 55 -9.71 1.33 -4.81
N GLY A 56 -10.09 0.75 -3.67
CA GLY A 56 -9.27 -0.23 -2.97
C GLY A 56 -8.39 0.42 -1.90
N HIS A 57 -7.21 -0.14 -1.68
CA HIS A 57 -6.32 0.28 -0.61
C HIS A 57 -4.84 0.08 -0.94
N PHE A 58 -4.01 0.80 -0.22
CA PHE A 58 -2.56 0.67 -0.26
C PHE A 58 -2.04 -0.04 0.98
N GLU A 59 -1.00 -0.83 0.76
CA GLU A 59 -0.19 -1.46 1.80
C GLU A 59 1.29 -1.19 1.49
N PHE A 60 2.10 -1.11 2.54
CA PHE A 60 3.55 -0.92 2.40
C PHE A 60 4.32 -2.01 3.14
N ARG A 61 5.40 -2.50 2.54
CA ARG A 61 6.26 -3.55 3.10
C ARG A 61 7.72 -3.17 2.98
N VAL A 62 8.58 -3.69 3.85
CA VAL A 62 10.03 -3.46 3.77
C VAL A 62 10.82 -4.77 3.81
N CYS A 63 11.72 -4.94 2.84
CA CYS A 63 12.71 -6.00 2.86
C CYS A 63 14.06 -5.41 3.30
N GLU A 64 14.62 -5.92 4.40
CA GLU A 64 15.81 -5.35 5.05
C GLU A 64 17.09 -5.54 4.24
N GLY A 65 17.13 -6.58 3.40
CA GLY A 65 18.34 -6.91 2.64
C GLY A 65 18.47 -6.18 1.30
N GLY A 66 17.47 -5.40 0.90
CA GLY A 66 17.31 -4.95 -0.49
C GLY A 66 16.90 -6.11 -1.40
N LEU A 67 15.99 -5.88 -2.34
CA LEU A 67 15.52 -6.88 -3.29
C LEU A 67 16.40 -6.87 -4.53
N SER A 68 17.06 -8.00 -4.78
CA SER A 68 17.75 -8.28 -6.04
C SER A 68 17.57 -9.72 -6.46
N GLY A 69 17.60 -9.98 -7.77
CA GLY A 69 17.57 -11.33 -8.31
C GLY A 69 18.82 -12.15 -8.02
N GLU A 70 19.90 -11.53 -7.53
CA GLU A 70 21.09 -12.23 -7.02
C GLU A 70 20.86 -12.75 -5.59
N LYS A 71 20.16 -11.97 -4.76
CA LYS A 71 19.87 -12.32 -3.35
C LYS A 71 18.69 -13.28 -3.23
N TYR A 72 17.69 -13.18 -4.12
CA TYR A 72 16.48 -13.97 -4.07
C TYR A 72 16.33 -14.85 -5.31
N SER A 73 16.27 -16.15 -5.09
CA SER A 73 16.17 -17.16 -6.16
C SER A 73 14.76 -17.35 -6.71
N THR A 74 13.73 -16.82 -6.04
CA THR A 74 12.31 -16.88 -6.48
C THR A 74 11.56 -15.60 -6.10
N GLN A 75 10.51 -15.26 -6.86
CA GLN A 75 9.62 -14.14 -6.55
C GLN A 75 9.04 -14.31 -5.15
N LYS A 76 8.64 -15.54 -4.82
CA LYS A 76 8.15 -15.91 -3.49
C LYS A 76 9.16 -15.57 -2.39
N ALA A 77 10.44 -15.90 -2.57
CA ALA A 77 11.46 -15.59 -1.55
C ALA A 77 11.63 -14.07 -1.34
N GLY A 78 11.56 -13.27 -2.41
CA GLY A 78 11.55 -11.82 -2.31
C GLY A 78 10.31 -11.28 -1.60
N GLN A 79 9.13 -11.79 -1.96
CA GLN A 79 7.87 -11.42 -1.31
C GLN A 79 7.82 -11.87 0.16
N ASP A 80 8.37 -13.04 0.49
CA ASP A 80 8.50 -13.53 1.86
C ASP A 80 9.40 -12.59 2.69
N CYS A 81 10.45 -12.00 2.10
CA CYS A 81 11.23 -10.96 2.78
C CYS A 81 10.38 -9.72 3.09
N LEU A 82 9.67 -9.21 2.09
CA LEU A 82 8.79 -8.04 2.23
C LEU A 82 7.70 -8.26 3.30
N ASN A 83 7.09 -9.43 3.30
CA ASN A 83 6.00 -9.78 4.22
C ASN A 83 6.43 -9.87 5.69
N LYS A 84 7.74 -9.94 5.98
CA LYS A 84 8.25 -9.88 7.38
C LYS A 84 8.01 -8.52 8.02
N ASN A 85 8.05 -7.45 7.23
CA ASN A 85 7.87 -6.09 7.72
C ASN A 85 6.75 -5.39 6.96
N LEU A 86 5.51 -5.84 7.18
CA LEU A 86 4.31 -5.13 6.77
C LEU A 86 4.13 -3.89 7.65
N LEU A 87 4.10 -2.71 7.03
CA LEU A 87 3.95 -1.46 7.75
C LEU A 87 2.48 -1.27 8.17
N VAL A 88 2.30 -0.70 9.34
CA VAL A 88 0.98 -0.37 9.88
C VAL A 88 0.77 1.14 9.93
N ARG A 89 -0.48 1.56 9.81
CA ARG A 89 -0.85 2.96 9.98
C ARG A 89 -0.74 3.34 11.47
N PRO A 90 -0.26 4.55 11.79
CA PRO A 90 -0.40 5.10 13.13
C PRO A 90 -1.89 5.35 13.43
N ASP A 91 -2.34 5.04 14.65
CA ASP A 91 -3.74 5.21 15.04
C ASP A 91 -4.17 6.70 14.90
N PRO A 92 -5.16 7.01 14.03
CA PRO A 92 -5.72 8.36 13.90
C PRO A 92 -6.15 8.96 15.25
N LYS A 93 -6.61 8.15 16.21
CA LYS A 93 -7.06 8.65 17.53
C LYS A 93 -5.93 9.16 18.40
N THR A 94 -4.69 8.74 18.14
CA THR A 94 -3.50 9.26 18.84
C THR A 94 -2.92 10.52 18.20
N ARG A 95 -3.33 10.83 16.96
CA ARG A 95 -2.81 11.94 16.17
C ARG A 95 -3.58 13.22 16.46
N THR A 96 -2.87 14.29 16.82
CA THR A 96 -3.48 15.57 17.22
C THR A 96 -4.39 16.16 16.15
N GLU A 97 -4.03 15.99 14.88
CA GLU A 97 -4.79 16.46 13.72
C GLU A 97 -6.04 15.63 13.41
N CYS A 98 -6.14 14.41 13.94
CA CYS A 98 -7.22 13.46 13.62
C CYS A 98 -8.15 13.18 14.81
N ARG A 99 -7.65 13.17 16.05
CA ARG A 99 -8.36 12.66 17.24
C ARG A 99 -9.72 13.32 17.52
N ASN A 100 -9.91 14.55 17.04
CA ASN A 100 -11.13 15.34 17.23
C ASN A 100 -11.90 15.55 15.91
N ALA A 101 -11.52 14.85 14.83
CA ALA A 101 -12.20 14.96 13.55
C ALA A 101 -13.66 14.50 13.71
N LYS A 102 -14.59 15.33 13.22
CA LYS A 102 -16.04 15.02 13.19
C LYS A 102 -16.50 14.54 11.81
N THR A 103 -15.73 14.86 10.78
CA THR A 103 -15.93 14.51 9.38
C THR A 103 -14.62 14.01 8.82
N ILE A 104 -14.69 13.15 7.80
CA ILE A 104 -13.53 12.77 6.98
C ILE A 104 -13.82 13.25 5.56
N ASP A 105 -13.00 14.18 5.07
CA ASP A 105 -13.14 14.83 3.78
C ASP A 105 -11.76 15.10 3.14
N ALA A 106 -11.73 15.89 2.06
CA ALA A 106 -10.51 16.23 1.32
C ALA A 106 -9.41 16.87 2.19
N SER A 107 -9.75 17.50 3.32
CA SER A 107 -8.78 18.15 4.21
C SER A 107 -8.08 17.19 5.17
N ASN A 108 -8.66 16.01 5.41
CA ASN A 108 -8.21 15.10 6.47
C ASN A 108 -8.45 13.61 6.17
N TYR A 109 -8.51 13.21 4.90
CA TYR A 109 -8.82 11.84 4.47
C TYR A 109 -7.90 10.75 5.08
N ASP A 110 -6.65 11.10 5.41
CA ASP A 110 -5.71 10.20 6.09
C ASP A 110 -6.12 9.87 7.55
N CYS A 111 -7.05 10.65 8.13
CA CYS A 111 -7.67 10.40 9.43
C CYS A 111 -8.80 9.36 9.39
N GLN A 112 -9.04 8.70 8.26
CA GLN A 112 -9.95 7.55 8.19
C GLN A 112 -9.68 6.55 9.34
N PRO A 113 -10.70 5.93 9.95
CA PRO A 113 -10.53 4.99 11.06
C PRO A 113 -9.43 3.96 10.82
N LEU A 114 -8.78 3.52 11.91
CA LEU A 114 -7.91 2.36 11.82
C LEU A 114 -8.77 1.10 11.68
N ASP A 115 -8.50 0.28 10.67
CA ASP A 115 -9.04 -1.09 10.65
C ASP A 115 -8.24 -1.93 11.64
N ALA A 116 -8.85 -2.29 12.77
CA ALA A 116 -8.17 -3.09 13.78
C ALA A 116 -7.84 -4.52 13.30
N ALA A 117 -8.59 -5.06 12.34
CA ALA A 117 -8.31 -6.37 11.75
C ALA A 117 -7.22 -6.28 10.67
N HIS A 118 -7.09 -5.11 10.05
CA HIS A 118 -6.18 -4.85 8.95
C HIS A 118 -5.47 -3.49 9.07
N PRO A 119 -4.65 -3.27 10.13
CA PRO A 119 -4.03 -1.97 10.39
C PRO A 119 -3.01 -1.54 9.33
N GLU A 120 -2.62 -2.45 8.44
CA GLU A 120 -1.80 -2.22 7.25
C GLU A 120 -2.53 -1.46 6.13
N ARG A 121 -3.87 -1.42 6.14
CA ARG A 121 -4.64 -0.93 5.00
C ARG A 121 -4.90 0.57 5.10
N TRP A 122 -4.50 1.28 4.06
CA TRP A 122 -4.91 2.65 3.80
C TRP A 122 -5.90 2.69 2.64
N TYR A 123 -7.18 2.94 2.92
CA TYR A 123 -8.22 2.90 1.89
C TYR A 123 -8.16 4.17 1.05
N LEU A 124 -8.22 4.02 -0.28
CA LEU A 124 -8.10 5.10 -1.24
C LEU A 124 -9.37 5.98 -1.20
N PRO A 125 -9.28 7.26 -0.79
CA PRO A 125 -10.42 8.18 -0.75
C PRO A 125 -10.93 8.56 -2.14
N PRO A 126 -12.09 9.22 -2.24
CA PRO A 126 -12.62 9.72 -3.50
C PRO A 126 -11.61 10.53 -4.30
N ARG A 127 -11.70 10.46 -5.63
CA ARG A 127 -10.84 11.21 -6.56
C ARG A 127 -10.78 12.70 -6.23
N SER A 128 -11.88 13.29 -5.78
CA SER A 128 -11.98 14.72 -5.45
C SER A 128 -11.17 15.12 -4.22
N TYR A 129 -10.67 14.16 -3.42
CA TYR A 129 -9.91 14.45 -2.20
C TYR A 129 -8.41 14.59 -2.45
N GLY A 130 -7.94 14.15 -3.61
CA GLY A 130 -6.54 14.33 -4.00
C GLY A 130 -6.22 15.81 -4.24
N THR A 131 -5.00 16.23 -3.87
CA THR A 131 -4.48 17.56 -4.18
C THR A 131 -3.84 17.56 -5.56
N ASP A 132 -3.96 18.66 -6.32
CA ASP A 132 -3.34 18.81 -7.65
C ASP A 132 -3.58 17.61 -8.58
N GLY A 133 -4.82 17.11 -8.60
CA GLY A 133 -5.19 15.86 -9.27
C GLY A 133 -5.41 14.73 -8.27
N MET A 134 -4.79 13.58 -8.49
CA MET A 134 -4.91 12.40 -7.62
C MET A 134 -3.63 12.16 -6.82
N ASN A 135 -3.11 13.22 -6.20
CA ASN A 135 -2.02 13.10 -5.23
C ASN A 135 -2.60 12.93 -3.83
N TYR A 136 -2.16 11.88 -3.13
CA TYR A 136 -2.57 11.57 -1.77
C TYR A 136 -1.36 11.44 -0.86
N LYS A 137 -1.57 11.80 0.41
CA LYS A 137 -0.58 11.68 1.47
C LYS A 137 -1.08 10.70 2.52
N MET A 138 -0.22 9.79 2.95
CA MET A 138 -0.57 8.77 3.93
C MET A 138 0.55 8.56 4.93
N LYS A 139 0.19 8.29 6.18
CA LYS A 139 1.18 8.01 7.23
C LYS A 139 1.28 6.52 7.51
N PHE A 140 2.50 6.02 7.61
CA PHE A 140 2.84 4.65 8.01
C PHE A 140 3.98 4.65 9.01
N LYS A 141 3.99 3.68 9.94
CA LYS A 141 5.05 3.53 10.94
C LYS A 141 6.06 2.48 10.47
N LEU A 142 7.35 2.86 10.43
CA LEU A 142 8.46 1.92 10.24
C LEU A 142 8.67 1.06 11.49
N PRO A 143 9.18 -0.18 11.37
CA PRO A 143 9.43 -1.02 12.53
C PRO A 143 10.48 -0.40 13.47
N ASP A 144 10.26 -0.52 14.78
CA ASP A 144 11.11 0.09 15.81
C ASP A 144 12.53 -0.51 15.85
N ASN A 145 12.67 -1.76 15.40
CA ASN A 145 13.92 -2.54 15.47
C ASN A 145 14.52 -2.87 14.09
N LEU A 146 14.09 -2.15 13.05
CA LEU A 146 14.60 -2.37 11.69
C LEU A 146 15.69 -1.37 11.36
N THR A 147 16.86 -1.86 10.93
CA THR A 147 17.96 -1.07 10.38
C THR A 147 18.46 -1.79 9.13
N CYS A 148 18.63 -1.06 8.02
CA CYS A 148 19.02 -1.66 6.75
C CYS A 148 19.61 -0.64 5.77
N ASN A 149 20.51 -1.12 4.91
CA ASN A 149 21.17 -0.34 3.86
C ASN A 149 21.75 -1.28 2.78
N PRO A 150 21.13 -1.44 1.60
CA PRO A 150 19.80 -0.93 1.25
C PRO A 150 18.68 -1.75 1.90
N CYS A 151 17.53 -1.10 2.12
CA CYS A 151 16.23 -1.76 2.22
C CYS A 151 15.46 -1.55 0.92
N THR A 152 14.54 -2.44 0.58
CA THR A 152 13.54 -2.17 -0.47
C THR A 152 12.17 -2.02 0.18
N MET A 153 11.52 -0.88 -0.04
CA MET A 153 10.14 -0.64 0.34
C MET A 153 9.22 -0.93 -0.85
N GLN A 154 8.20 -1.78 -0.66
CA GLN A 154 7.17 -2.08 -1.66
C GLN A 154 5.89 -1.34 -1.32
N TRP A 155 5.36 -0.63 -2.32
CA TRP A 155 3.95 -0.25 -2.38
C TRP A 155 3.16 -1.37 -3.07
N ASN A 156 2.07 -1.80 -2.45
CA ASN A 156 1.07 -2.68 -3.05
C ASN A 156 -0.27 -1.95 -3.07
N TRP A 157 -0.89 -1.84 -4.25
CA TRP A 157 -2.27 -1.37 -4.40
C TRP A 157 -3.16 -2.54 -4.81
N ILE A 158 -4.07 -2.92 -3.91
CA ILE A 158 -5.13 -3.89 -4.18
C ILE A 158 -6.40 -3.09 -4.51
N THR A 159 -6.85 -3.18 -5.76
CA THR A 159 -7.97 -2.36 -6.24
C THR A 159 -9.32 -2.86 -5.74
N GLY A 160 -10.32 -1.97 -5.75
CA GLY A 160 -11.68 -2.26 -5.28
C GLY A 160 -12.75 -2.10 -6.36
N ASN A 161 -12.36 -2.02 -7.64
CA ASN A 161 -13.29 -1.81 -8.75
C ASN A 161 -14.04 -3.09 -9.14
N SER A 162 -13.40 -4.27 -9.06
CA SER A 162 -13.94 -5.53 -9.56
C SER A 162 -14.44 -6.47 -8.46
N CYS A 163 -13.71 -6.56 -7.34
CA CYS A 163 -14.02 -7.42 -6.19
C CYS A 163 -13.58 -6.71 -4.90
N LEU A 164 -13.94 -7.26 -3.74
CA LEU A 164 -13.46 -6.79 -2.44
C LEU A 164 -12.76 -7.92 -1.69
N VAL A 165 -11.64 -7.62 -1.05
CA VAL A 165 -10.98 -8.55 -0.11
C VAL A 165 -11.76 -8.64 1.20
N GLU A 166 -11.50 -9.68 1.99
CA GLU A 166 -12.11 -9.89 3.30
C GLU A 166 -12.00 -8.64 4.21
N GLY A 167 -13.05 -8.36 4.98
CA GLY A 167 -13.10 -7.28 5.97
C GLY A 167 -13.53 -5.91 5.44
N TYR A 168 -13.62 -5.72 4.11
CA TYR A 168 -13.97 -4.42 3.51
C TYR A 168 -15.34 -3.91 3.94
N LYS A 169 -16.38 -4.75 3.85
CA LYS A 169 -17.76 -4.32 4.12
C LYS A 169 -17.93 -3.97 5.59
N GLU A 170 -17.31 -4.75 6.46
CA GLU A 170 -17.29 -4.56 7.92
C GLU A 170 -16.56 -3.27 8.31
N TYR A 171 -15.40 -3.00 7.70
CA TYR A 171 -14.66 -1.75 7.91
C TYR A 171 -15.51 -0.54 7.52
N PHE A 172 -16.05 -0.52 6.29
CA PHE A 172 -16.84 0.62 5.83
C PHE A 172 -18.15 0.81 6.61
N ALA A 173 -18.77 -0.28 7.09
CA ALA A 173 -19.94 -0.19 7.97
C ALA A 173 -19.58 0.50 9.30
N LYS A 174 -18.43 0.16 9.90
CA LYS A 174 -17.91 0.84 11.10
C LYS A 174 -17.53 2.29 10.81
N PHE A 175 -16.87 2.54 9.68
CA PHE A 175 -16.48 3.88 9.25
C PHE A 175 -17.71 4.78 9.12
N LYS A 176 -18.74 4.36 8.38
CA LYS A 176 -19.99 5.11 8.23
C LYS A 176 -20.71 5.33 9.57
N LYS A 177 -20.65 4.37 10.48
CA LYS A 177 -21.23 4.51 11.82
C LYS A 177 -20.49 5.58 12.65
N GLU A 178 -19.17 5.61 12.58
CA GLU A 178 -18.34 6.59 13.29
C GLU A 178 -18.41 7.98 12.65
N TYR A 179 -18.52 8.03 11.32
CA TYR A 179 -18.60 9.24 10.51
C TYR A 179 -19.83 9.19 9.58
N PRO A 180 -21.04 9.55 10.07
CA PRO A 180 -22.27 9.46 9.29
C PRO A 180 -22.30 10.31 8.01
N SER A 181 -21.43 11.33 7.93
CA SER A 181 -21.25 12.16 6.73
C SER A 181 -20.26 11.58 5.73
N LEU A 182 -19.85 10.32 5.88
CA LEU A 182 -18.95 9.65 4.94
C LEU A 182 -19.50 9.78 3.51
N ASP A 183 -18.62 10.19 2.60
CA ASP A 183 -18.94 10.27 1.18
C ASP A 183 -19.44 8.92 0.66
N SER A 184 -20.65 8.91 0.11
CA SER A 184 -21.31 7.69 -0.34
C SER A 184 -20.60 7.02 -1.50
N SER A 185 -19.75 7.74 -2.25
CA SER A 185 -18.90 7.15 -3.30
C SER A 185 -17.77 6.30 -2.71
N TRP A 186 -17.34 6.58 -1.49
CA TRP A 186 -16.30 5.83 -0.80
C TRP A 186 -16.86 4.62 -0.04
N ASP A 187 -18.09 4.72 0.45
CA ASP A 187 -18.77 3.70 1.25
C ASP A 187 -18.93 2.35 0.51
N GLN A 188 -18.15 1.34 0.92
CA GLN A 188 -18.27 -0.04 0.42
C GLN A 188 -19.11 -0.96 1.31
N SER A 189 -19.75 -0.46 2.37
CA SER A 189 -20.47 -1.29 3.36
C SER A 189 -21.57 -2.15 2.75
N ASN A 190 -22.24 -1.64 1.70
CA ASN A 190 -23.30 -2.32 0.98
C ASN A 190 -22.90 -2.67 -0.47
N SER A 191 -21.60 -2.77 -0.74
CA SER A 191 -21.10 -3.05 -2.09
C SER A 191 -21.60 -4.41 -2.59
N PRO A 192 -22.15 -4.51 -3.82
CA PRO A 192 -22.65 -5.76 -4.38
C PRO A 192 -21.51 -6.66 -4.92
N LYS A 193 -20.25 -6.23 -4.79
CA LYS A 193 -19.09 -6.95 -5.30
C LYS A 193 -18.85 -8.25 -4.53
N ASP A 194 -18.39 -9.26 -5.26
CA ASP A 194 -17.97 -10.57 -4.75
C ASP A 194 -16.59 -10.49 -4.06
N SER A 195 -16.22 -11.57 -3.36
CA SER A 195 -14.88 -11.72 -2.77
C SER A 195 -13.80 -11.79 -3.87
N CYS A 196 -12.63 -11.20 -3.62
CA CYS A 196 -11.49 -11.37 -4.52
C CYS A 196 -10.94 -12.81 -4.56
N ASP A 197 -11.24 -13.65 -3.57
CA ASP A 197 -10.80 -15.06 -3.55
C ASP A 197 -11.41 -15.87 -4.71
N VAL A 198 -12.61 -15.48 -5.16
CA VAL A 198 -13.28 -16.12 -6.31
C VAL A 198 -12.93 -15.45 -7.64
N ALA A 199 -12.41 -14.21 -7.61
CA ALA A 199 -12.27 -13.34 -8.78
C ALA A 199 -10.82 -13.18 -9.28
N ARG A 200 -9.92 -14.13 -8.99
CA ARG A 200 -8.47 -14.06 -9.30
C ARG A 200 -7.74 -12.92 -8.56
N ASN A 201 -7.91 -12.84 -7.23
CA ASN A 201 -7.17 -11.96 -6.32
C ASN A 201 -7.30 -10.44 -6.58
N GLY A 202 -8.25 -10.02 -7.42
CA GLY A 202 -8.41 -8.62 -7.81
C GLY A 202 -7.26 -8.09 -8.67
N GLU A 203 -7.45 -6.91 -9.26
CA GLU A 203 -6.36 -6.21 -9.94
C GLU A 203 -5.43 -5.62 -8.87
N GLN A 204 -4.12 -5.79 -9.07
CA GLN A 204 -3.10 -5.30 -8.15
C GLN A 204 -1.96 -4.60 -8.89
N PHE A 205 -1.34 -3.64 -8.22
CA PHE A 205 -0.18 -2.92 -8.72
C PHE A 205 0.91 -2.87 -7.65
N TRP A 206 2.17 -3.04 -8.08
CA TRP A 206 3.32 -2.97 -7.18
C TRP A 206 4.37 -2.03 -7.75
N ASN A 207 4.93 -1.16 -6.91
CA ASN A 207 6.17 -0.44 -7.19
C ASN A 207 7.10 -0.55 -5.97
N CYS A 208 8.40 -0.36 -6.19
CA CYS A 208 9.38 -0.37 -5.12
C CYS A 208 10.30 0.83 -5.15
N ALA A 209 10.96 1.05 -4.03
CA ALA A 209 11.98 2.08 -3.85
C ALA A 209 13.02 1.58 -2.86
N ASP A 210 14.29 1.83 -3.17
CA ASP A 210 15.40 1.47 -2.28
C ASP A 210 15.66 2.62 -1.29
N ILE A 211 15.61 2.31 0.00
CA ILE A 211 15.69 3.25 1.11
C ILE A 211 16.75 2.79 2.11
N LYS A 212 17.10 3.68 3.04
CA LYS A 212 17.93 3.34 4.21
C LYS A 212 17.14 3.59 5.48
N ILE A 213 17.30 2.71 6.47
CA ILE A 213 16.73 2.89 7.82
C ILE A 213 17.86 2.77 8.83
N GLU A 214 18.04 3.77 9.70
CA GLU A 214 19.09 3.82 10.73
C GLU A 214 18.60 4.17 12.14
#